data_AF-A0A285SMY5-F1
#
_entry.id   AF-A0A285SMY5-F1
#
_cell.length_a   1.000
_cell.length_b   1.000
_cell.length_c   1.000
_cell.angle_alpha   90.00
_cell.angle_beta   90.00
_cell.angle_gamma   90.00
#
_symmetry.space_group_name_H-M   'P 1'
#
loop_
_entity.id
_entity.type
_entity.pdbx_description
1 polymer ?
#
loop_
_entity_poly.entity_id
_entity_poly.type
_entity_poly.pdbx_seq_one_letter_code
_entity_poly.pdbx_strand_id
1 'polypeptide(L)'
;MRLLADLLPILRRAATRAALLAAAAGLAGPAGAQDGTTPLQTFQTYVVNNDLTNAQFFLQNGLVTAAELDTGDLFLKALFANNTRGSDTRPLDFANVEQVARLHDYLSALAPVDMNGRERCWDYRTRITDRWCGLATTMLAQGVAPQAISFYMQRGLDLSARPEEVASPALALIANLGSRYSMEDLNWFSQNGLQLGSETFPLSHFTRLQAYYELDLEDAYKIPEARLDSQPFNFLDALSMTLTSRRQDGHERSANQDFLCRYIMFVAGQMPPTFDHFSFLLRNVQEFRGANIGRTEKASSRRYGTFYYEVFPQSCVSMIGAMALSSSELDRMISLFAAEQDMSTAQWLVNLKQGALQSNVQKN
;
A
#
# COMPACT_ATOMS: atom_id res chain seq x y z
N MET A 1 61.98 13.56 -43.04
CA MET A 1 61.76 12.09 -43.02
C MET A 1 61.67 11.58 -41.58
N ARG A 2 60.50 11.68 -40.95
CA ARG A 2 60.09 10.99 -39.69
C ARG A 2 58.66 11.46 -39.37
N LEU A 3 57.65 10.82 -39.96
CA LEU A 3 56.24 11.09 -39.65
C LEU A 3 55.28 9.95 -40.08
N LEU A 4 55.80 8.74 -40.34
CA LEU A 4 54.99 7.62 -40.84
C LEU A 4 55.07 6.33 -39.98
N ALA A 5 55.73 6.36 -38.82
CA ALA A 5 55.89 5.16 -37.98
C ALA A 5 54.80 4.97 -36.91
N ASP A 6 54.03 6.01 -36.55
CA ASP A 6 53.11 5.96 -35.40
C ASP A 6 51.63 5.71 -35.74
N LEU A 7 51.27 5.51 -37.02
CA LEU A 7 49.88 5.27 -37.44
C LEU A 7 49.47 3.79 -37.52
N LEU A 8 50.42 2.86 -37.40
CA LEU A 8 50.17 1.41 -37.55
C LEU A 8 49.53 0.69 -36.34
N PRO A 9 49.67 1.10 -35.06
CA PRO A 9 49.03 0.39 -33.94
C PRO A 9 47.56 0.79 -33.73
N ILE A 10 47.12 1.95 -34.24
CA ILE A 10 45.73 2.44 -34.08
C ILE A 10 44.79 1.76 -35.09
N LEU A 11 45.24 1.55 -36.33
CA LEU A 11 44.46 0.86 -37.37
C LEU A 11 44.28 -0.65 -37.10
N ARG A 12 45.23 -1.30 -36.40
CA ARG A 12 45.10 -2.73 -36.03
C ARG A 12 44.09 -3.00 -34.92
N ARG A 13 43.83 -2.04 -34.02
CA ARG A 13 42.82 -2.18 -32.95
C ARG A 13 41.38 -1.88 -33.42
N ALA A 14 41.22 -1.05 -34.46
CA ALA A 14 39.92 -0.81 -35.07
C ALA A 14 39.44 -2.01 -35.91
N ALA A 15 40.35 -2.66 -36.67
CA ALA A 15 40.00 -3.81 -37.50
C ALA A 15 39.67 -5.09 -36.69
N THR A 16 40.25 -5.27 -35.50
CA THR A 16 39.96 -6.42 -34.64
C THR A 16 38.65 -6.29 -33.86
N ARG A 17 38.17 -5.08 -33.55
CA ARG A 17 36.82 -4.88 -32.97
C ARG A 17 35.70 -5.00 -34.01
N ALA A 18 35.92 -4.54 -35.24
CA ALA A 18 34.94 -4.72 -36.33
C ALA A 18 34.81 -6.19 -36.77
N ALA A 19 35.91 -6.96 -36.78
CA ALA A 19 35.87 -8.38 -37.13
C ALA A 19 35.22 -9.27 -36.04
N LEU A 20 35.33 -8.90 -34.76
CA LEU A 20 34.63 -9.59 -33.66
C LEU A 20 33.13 -9.25 -33.60
N LEU A 21 32.71 -8.08 -34.08
CA LEU A 21 31.29 -7.71 -34.24
C LEU A 21 30.64 -8.30 -35.50
N ALA A 22 31.41 -8.55 -36.57
CA ALA A 22 30.92 -9.24 -37.77
C ALA A 22 30.88 -10.78 -37.61
N ALA A 23 31.75 -11.36 -36.78
CA ALA A 23 31.73 -12.81 -36.50
C ALA A 23 30.60 -13.23 -35.54
N ALA A 24 30.01 -12.30 -34.77
CA ALA A 24 28.80 -12.56 -33.98
C ALA A 24 27.51 -12.57 -34.82
N ALA A 25 27.56 -12.07 -36.07
CA ALA A 25 26.42 -12.08 -37.00
C ALA A 25 26.43 -13.27 -37.97
N GLY A 26 27.45 -14.14 -37.94
CA GLY A 26 27.68 -15.18 -38.97
C GLY A 26 27.77 -16.63 -38.49
N LEU A 27 27.64 -16.92 -37.19
CA LEU A 27 27.72 -18.28 -36.66
C LEU A 27 26.55 -18.56 -35.71
N ALA A 28 25.36 -18.67 -36.29
CA ALA A 28 24.26 -19.43 -35.71
C ALA A 28 23.71 -20.35 -36.81
N GLY A 29 24.28 -21.56 -36.90
CA GLY A 29 23.54 -22.70 -37.42
C GLY A 29 22.33 -22.99 -36.51
N PRO A 30 21.33 -23.75 -36.97
CA PRO A 30 20.01 -23.81 -36.35
C PRO A 30 20.05 -24.67 -35.09
N ALA A 31 20.54 -24.09 -34.00
CA ALA A 31 20.20 -24.51 -32.66
C ALA A 31 18.85 -23.85 -32.35
N GLY A 32 17.83 -24.67 -32.07
CA GLY A 32 16.45 -24.23 -31.92
C GLY A 32 16.30 -23.09 -30.91
N ALA A 33 16.20 -21.86 -31.43
CA ALA A 33 15.80 -20.69 -30.66
C ALA A 33 14.26 -20.65 -30.65
N GLN A 34 13.68 -21.17 -29.58
CA GLN A 34 12.44 -20.56 -29.08
C GLN A 34 12.86 -19.28 -28.34
N ASP A 35 12.93 -18.14 -29.02
CA ASP A 35 12.83 -16.86 -28.30
C ASP A 35 12.27 -15.79 -29.24
N GLY A 36 10.95 -15.66 -29.22
CA GLY A 36 10.18 -14.71 -30.02
C GLY A 36 10.09 -13.32 -29.39
N THR A 37 11.17 -12.84 -28.77
CA THR A 37 11.21 -11.51 -28.14
C THR A 37 11.42 -10.41 -29.18
N THR A 38 10.50 -9.44 -29.23
CA THR A 38 10.56 -8.33 -30.19
C THR A 38 11.57 -7.25 -29.74
N PRO A 39 12.10 -6.42 -30.64
CA PRO A 39 12.96 -5.29 -30.28
C PRO A 39 12.34 -4.37 -29.21
N LEU A 40 11.03 -4.13 -29.30
CA LEU A 40 10.27 -3.37 -28.30
C LEU A 40 10.28 -4.04 -26.92
N GLN A 41 10.08 -5.35 -26.84
CA GLN A 41 10.11 -6.08 -25.56
C GLN A 41 11.50 -6.05 -24.92
N THR A 42 12.55 -6.14 -25.74
CA THR A 42 13.93 -6.04 -25.26
C THR A 42 14.24 -4.62 -24.77
N PHE A 43 13.82 -3.58 -25.49
CA PHE A 43 13.91 -2.19 -25.05
C PHE A 43 13.22 -1.98 -23.69
N GLN A 44 11.97 -2.43 -23.56
CA GLN A 44 11.22 -2.32 -22.30
C GLN A 44 11.94 -3.03 -21.14
N THR A 45 12.55 -4.18 -21.40
CA THR A 45 13.33 -4.93 -20.39
C THR A 45 14.53 -4.13 -19.90
N TYR A 46 15.25 -3.43 -20.78
CA TYR A 46 16.36 -2.57 -20.37
C TYR A 46 15.87 -1.40 -19.51
N VAL A 47 14.77 -0.75 -19.90
CA VAL A 47 14.20 0.36 -19.11
C VAL A 47 13.74 -0.11 -17.73
N VAL A 48 13.04 -1.24 -17.63
CA VAL A 48 12.58 -1.82 -16.35
C VAL A 48 13.75 -2.16 -15.43
N ASN A 49 14.89 -2.58 -15.99
CA ASN A 49 16.11 -2.87 -15.23
C ASN A 49 16.99 -1.63 -14.99
N ASN A 50 16.51 -0.43 -15.31
CA ASN A 50 17.24 0.84 -15.21
C ASN A 50 18.55 0.88 -16.05
N ASP A 51 18.62 0.11 -17.14
CA ASP A 51 19.74 0.10 -18.08
C ASP A 51 19.44 1.02 -19.27
N LEU A 52 19.42 2.33 -18.98
CA LEU A 52 19.06 3.36 -19.97
C LEU A 52 20.08 3.46 -21.12
N THR A 53 21.31 2.99 -20.92
CA THR A 53 22.35 2.99 -21.96
C THR A 53 22.02 1.98 -23.04
N ASN A 54 21.68 0.74 -22.66
CA ASN A 54 21.28 -0.27 -23.62
C ASN A 54 19.88 0.01 -24.19
N ALA A 55 18.96 0.62 -23.44
CA ALA A 55 17.70 1.10 -23.99
C ALA A 55 17.92 2.15 -25.10
N GLN A 56 18.83 3.11 -24.89
CA GLN A 56 19.13 4.16 -25.88
C GLN A 56 19.65 3.60 -27.22
N PHE A 57 20.33 2.46 -27.21
CA PHE A 57 20.78 1.80 -28.45
C PHE A 57 19.61 1.50 -29.40
N PHE A 58 18.46 1.05 -28.88
CA PHE A 58 17.30 0.70 -29.71
C PHE A 58 16.68 1.93 -30.38
N LEU A 59 16.62 3.05 -29.65
CA LEU A 59 16.14 4.33 -30.18
C LEU A 59 17.10 4.90 -31.23
N GLN A 60 18.41 4.89 -30.97
CA GLN A 60 19.42 5.45 -31.89
C GLN A 60 19.50 4.69 -33.22
N ASN A 61 19.22 3.38 -33.20
CA ASN A 61 19.26 2.54 -34.40
C ASN A 61 17.88 2.40 -35.06
N GLY A 62 16.85 3.11 -34.58
CA GLY A 62 15.50 3.07 -35.14
C GLY A 62 14.81 1.70 -35.02
N LEU A 63 15.25 0.86 -34.07
CA LEU A 63 14.65 -0.44 -33.77
C LEU A 63 13.35 -0.30 -32.96
N VAL A 64 13.20 0.84 -32.28
CA VAL A 64 12.01 1.29 -31.56
C VAL A 64 11.90 2.79 -31.77
N THR A 65 10.69 3.29 -31.93
CA THR A 65 10.36 4.71 -32.11
C THR A 65 9.57 5.23 -30.92
N ALA A 66 9.65 6.53 -30.64
CA ALA A 66 8.91 7.14 -29.52
C ALA A 66 7.38 6.96 -29.66
N ALA A 67 6.85 6.86 -30.89
CA ALA A 67 5.43 6.66 -31.14
C ALA A 67 4.92 5.25 -30.75
N GLU A 68 5.81 4.28 -30.60
CA GLU A 68 5.49 2.92 -30.17
C GLU A 68 5.49 2.77 -28.64
N LEU A 69 5.88 3.82 -27.91
CA LEU A 69 6.08 3.79 -26.47
C LEU A 69 4.91 4.42 -25.73
N ASP A 70 4.36 3.65 -24.79
CA ASP A 70 3.61 4.22 -23.67
C ASP A 70 4.61 4.49 -22.53
N THR A 71 5.03 5.74 -22.40
CA THR A 71 6.04 6.14 -21.40
C THR A 71 5.47 6.16 -19.98
N GLY A 72 4.15 6.33 -19.82
CA GLY A 72 3.46 6.20 -18.54
C GLY A 72 3.47 4.76 -18.04
N ASP A 73 2.99 3.84 -18.87
CA ASP A 73 3.02 2.39 -18.62
C ASP A 73 4.44 1.91 -18.29
N LEU A 74 5.42 2.25 -19.15
CA LEU A 74 6.80 1.81 -18.96
C LEU A 74 7.44 2.36 -17.68
N PHE A 75 7.12 3.59 -17.29
CA PHE A 75 7.57 4.18 -16.03
C PHE A 75 6.99 3.44 -14.82
N LEU A 76 5.67 3.22 -14.80
CA LEU A 76 4.99 2.50 -13.72
C LEU A 76 5.48 1.05 -13.62
N LYS A 77 5.65 0.37 -14.75
CA LYS A 77 6.21 -0.99 -14.84
C LYS A 77 7.59 -1.09 -14.22
N ALA A 78 8.47 -0.14 -14.56
CA ALA A 78 9.82 -0.10 -14.02
C ALA A 78 9.82 0.14 -12.50
N LEU A 79 9.00 1.06 -12.01
CA LEU A 79 8.86 1.30 -10.56
C LEU A 79 8.31 0.06 -9.84
N PHE A 80 7.21 -0.52 -10.31
CA PHE A 80 6.57 -1.65 -9.62
C PHE A 80 7.44 -2.91 -9.63
N ALA A 81 8.18 -3.17 -10.70
CA ALA A 81 9.13 -4.29 -10.75
C ALA A 81 10.29 -4.14 -9.75
N ASN A 82 10.67 -2.90 -9.41
CA ASN A 82 11.79 -2.61 -8.50
C ASN A 82 11.37 -2.40 -7.04
N ASN A 83 10.09 -2.16 -6.76
CA ASN A 83 9.54 -1.96 -5.41
C ASN A 83 8.83 -3.22 -4.87
N THR A 84 9.30 -4.41 -5.26
CA THR A 84 8.81 -5.70 -4.72
C THR A 84 9.58 -6.09 -3.47
N ARG A 85 8.90 -6.65 -2.45
CA ARG A 85 9.48 -7.10 -1.16
C ARG A 85 10.91 -7.65 -1.27
N GLY A 86 11.83 -6.96 -0.62
CA GLY A 86 13.22 -7.34 -0.41
C GLY A 86 13.95 -6.19 0.30
N SER A 87 14.81 -6.50 1.25
CA SER A 87 15.63 -5.51 1.99
C SER A 87 16.70 -4.83 1.14
N ASP A 88 16.78 -5.19 -0.14
CA ASP A 88 17.79 -4.70 -1.06
C ASP A 88 17.26 -3.46 -1.75
N THR A 89 17.83 -2.31 -1.42
CA THR A 89 17.60 -1.05 -2.12
C THR A 89 17.91 -1.24 -3.60
N ARG A 90 16.86 -1.38 -4.41
CA ARG A 90 16.98 -1.47 -5.87
C ARG A 90 17.19 -0.08 -6.47
N PRO A 91 17.74 0.02 -7.69
CA PRO A 91 17.97 1.31 -8.32
C PRO A 91 16.70 2.16 -8.40
N LEU A 92 15.54 1.57 -8.71
CA LEU A 92 14.27 2.30 -8.86
C LEU A 92 13.34 2.16 -7.65
N ASP A 93 13.90 2.09 -6.44
CA ASP A 93 13.13 2.17 -5.19
C ASP A 93 12.41 3.53 -5.06
N PHE A 94 11.20 3.55 -4.47
CA PHE A 94 10.41 4.76 -4.33
C PHE A 94 11.14 5.88 -3.57
N ALA A 95 12.02 5.51 -2.63
CA ALA A 95 12.84 6.45 -1.87
C ALA A 95 14.12 6.88 -2.61
N ASN A 96 14.53 6.16 -3.66
CA ASN A 96 15.69 6.51 -4.48
C ASN A 96 15.33 7.54 -5.57
N VAL A 97 14.92 8.73 -5.12
CA VAL A 97 14.41 9.81 -5.98
C VAL A 97 15.40 10.23 -7.08
N GLU A 98 16.71 10.06 -6.90
CA GLU A 98 17.71 10.38 -7.92
C GLU A 98 17.64 9.44 -9.12
N GLN A 99 17.58 8.13 -8.89
CA GLN A 99 17.45 7.15 -9.97
C GLN A 99 16.08 7.23 -10.62
N VAL A 100 15.02 7.41 -9.83
CA VAL A 100 13.67 7.61 -10.35
C VAL A 100 13.58 8.88 -11.21
N ALA A 101 14.24 9.97 -10.81
CA ALA A 101 14.33 11.19 -11.62
C ALA A 101 15.00 10.93 -12.97
N ARG A 102 16.14 10.21 -12.98
CA ARG A 102 16.82 9.84 -14.24
C ARG A 102 15.91 9.07 -15.18
N LEU A 103 15.19 8.07 -14.67
CA LEU A 103 14.23 7.32 -15.48
C LEU A 103 13.09 8.21 -16.00
N HIS A 104 12.49 9.01 -15.12
CA HIS A 104 11.40 9.91 -15.48
C HIS A 104 11.83 10.88 -16.58
N ASP A 105 13.00 11.52 -16.44
CA ASP A 105 13.53 12.49 -17.40
C ASP A 105 13.86 11.83 -18.74
N TYR A 106 14.43 10.62 -18.69
CA TYR A 106 14.69 9.81 -19.88
C TYR A 106 13.41 9.53 -20.67
N LEU A 107 12.34 9.07 -19.99
CA LEU A 107 11.07 8.75 -20.64
C LEU A 107 10.31 10.00 -21.08
N SER A 108 10.35 11.08 -20.28
CA SER A 108 9.73 12.37 -20.59
C SER A 108 10.33 13.04 -21.82
N ALA A 109 11.59 12.77 -22.13
CA ALA A 109 12.22 13.22 -23.37
C ALA A 109 11.66 12.52 -24.63
N LEU A 110 10.96 11.39 -24.47
CA LEU A 110 10.35 10.62 -25.56
C LEU A 110 8.86 10.97 -25.71
N ALA A 111 8.11 10.96 -24.60
CA ALA A 111 6.70 11.34 -24.54
C ALA A 111 6.28 11.66 -23.09
N PRO A 112 5.23 12.46 -22.85
CA PRO A 112 4.75 12.78 -21.50
C PRO A 112 4.46 11.52 -20.66
N VAL A 113 4.97 11.48 -19.43
CA VAL A 113 4.73 10.38 -18.48
C VAL A 113 3.46 10.66 -17.70
N ASP A 114 2.46 9.77 -17.80
CA ASP A 114 1.25 9.84 -16.97
C ASP A 114 1.48 9.18 -15.61
N MET A 115 1.59 10.00 -14.56
CA MET A 115 1.79 9.57 -13.17
C MET A 115 0.52 9.01 -12.52
N ASN A 116 -0.65 9.27 -13.11
CA ASN A 116 -1.98 8.91 -12.58
C ASN A 116 -2.61 7.72 -13.31
N GLY A 117 -1.88 7.17 -14.28
CA GLY A 117 -2.24 5.97 -14.99
C GLY A 117 -2.30 4.74 -14.09
N ARG A 118 -2.58 3.61 -14.73
CA ARG A 118 -2.60 2.30 -14.09
C ARG A 118 -1.77 1.33 -14.92
N GLU A 119 -1.07 0.46 -14.24
CA GLU A 119 -0.30 -0.63 -14.85
C GLU A 119 -0.75 -1.94 -14.21
N ARG A 120 -0.55 -3.05 -14.92
CA ARG A 120 -0.70 -4.37 -14.35
C ARG A 120 0.18 -4.49 -13.12
N CYS A 121 -0.53 -4.73 -12.03
CA CYS A 121 0.00 -5.13 -10.76
C CYS A 121 1.04 -6.27 -10.95
N TRP A 122 2.28 -6.03 -10.49
CA TRP A 122 3.40 -6.95 -10.63
C TRP A 122 3.46 -7.94 -9.46
N ASP A 123 3.51 -9.23 -9.76
CA ASP A 123 3.67 -10.32 -8.79
C ASP A 123 4.94 -11.09 -9.11
N TYR A 124 5.82 -11.28 -8.13
CA TYR A 124 7.09 -12.00 -8.32
C TYR A 124 6.90 -13.47 -8.69
N ARG A 125 5.77 -14.10 -8.34
CA ARG A 125 5.47 -15.51 -8.64
C ARG A 125 4.97 -15.72 -10.06
N THR A 126 4.11 -14.82 -10.54
CA THR A 126 3.41 -14.95 -11.82
C THR A 126 3.88 -13.96 -12.89
N ARG A 127 4.76 -13.02 -12.52
CA ARG A 127 5.35 -11.93 -13.33
C ARG A 127 4.37 -10.89 -13.86
N ILE A 128 3.06 -11.18 -13.97
CA ILE A 128 1.99 -10.21 -14.30
C ILE A 128 0.68 -10.72 -13.69
N THR A 129 -0.08 -9.86 -12.99
CA THR A 129 -1.43 -10.20 -12.52
C THR A 129 -2.52 -9.69 -13.48
N ASP A 130 -3.73 -10.22 -13.37
CA ASP A 130 -4.93 -9.75 -14.07
C ASP A 130 -5.52 -8.46 -13.46
N ARG A 131 -4.75 -7.72 -12.66
CA ARG A 131 -5.22 -6.58 -11.85
C ARG A 131 -4.47 -5.30 -12.15
N TRP A 132 -5.04 -4.17 -11.74
CA TRP A 132 -4.52 -2.84 -12.00
C TRP A 132 -4.06 -2.12 -10.75
N CYS A 133 -2.93 -1.44 -10.88
CA CYS A 133 -2.22 -0.75 -9.83
C CYS A 133 -1.96 0.70 -10.23
N GLY A 134 -2.29 1.63 -9.34
CA GLY A 134 -1.94 3.04 -9.48
C GLY A 134 -0.80 3.41 -8.55
N LEU A 135 0.02 4.39 -8.96
CA LEU A 135 1.23 4.79 -8.22
C LEU A 135 0.92 5.25 -6.80
N ALA A 136 -0.04 6.17 -6.62
CA ALA A 136 -0.41 6.71 -5.31
C ALA A 136 -0.83 5.62 -4.33
N THR A 137 -1.75 4.73 -4.73
CA THR A 137 -2.21 3.62 -3.91
C THR A 137 -1.07 2.67 -3.54
N THR A 138 -0.17 2.36 -4.48
CA THR A 138 0.99 1.50 -4.23
C THR A 138 1.95 2.13 -3.23
N MET A 139 2.31 3.40 -3.41
CA MET A 139 3.20 4.10 -2.50
C MET A 139 2.62 4.18 -1.08
N LEU A 140 1.34 4.49 -0.95
CA LEU A 140 0.67 4.54 0.36
C LEU A 140 0.55 3.16 0.99
N ALA A 141 0.25 2.13 0.21
CA ALA A 141 0.18 0.76 0.73
C ALA A 141 1.55 0.25 1.22
N GLN A 142 2.63 0.71 0.59
CA GLN A 142 4.01 0.43 0.98
C GLN A 142 4.57 1.38 2.05
N GLY A 143 3.80 2.35 2.55
CA GLY A 143 4.27 3.25 3.60
C GLY A 143 5.36 4.22 3.15
N VAL A 144 5.38 4.61 1.87
CA VAL A 144 6.34 5.61 1.39
C VAL A 144 6.10 6.93 2.12
N ALA A 145 7.17 7.55 2.59
CA ALA A 145 7.12 8.76 3.39
C ALA A 145 6.65 9.99 2.57
N PRO A 146 6.00 10.98 3.20
CA PRO A 146 5.54 12.21 2.54
C PRO A 146 6.59 12.93 1.69
N GLN A 147 7.84 12.99 2.16
CA GLN A 147 8.93 13.67 1.47
C GLN A 147 9.23 13.03 0.12
N ALA A 148 9.21 11.68 0.06
CA ALA A 148 9.38 10.95 -1.19
C ALA A 148 8.14 11.11 -2.08
N ILE A 149 6.92 11.08 -1.53
CA ILE A 149 5.68 11.30 -2.31
C ILE A 149 5.64 12.69 -2.95
N SER A 150 6.11 13.73 -2.25
CA SER A 150 6.21 15.10 -2.77
C SER A 150 7.00 15.18 -4.08
N PHE A 151 8.05 14.38 -4.25
CA PHE A 151 8.83 14.30 -5.49
C PHE A 151 7.98 13.87 -6.70
N TYR A 152 7.07 12.90 -6.51
CA TYR A 152 6.17 12.42 -7.56
C TYR A 152 5.03 13.41 -7.82
N MET A 153 4.53 14.07 -6.77
CA MET A 153 3.51 15.12 -6.90
C MET A 153 4.01 16.30 -7.74
N GLN A 154 5.27 16.72 -7.55
CA GLN A 154 5.90 17.76 -8.38
C GLN A 154 6.00 17.38 -9.86
N ARG A 155 5.85 16.09 -10.18
CA ARG A 155 5.88 15.53 -11.55
C ARG A 155 4.49 15.15 -12.06
N GLY A 156 3.43 15.54 -11.36
CA GLY A 156 2.06 15.37 -11.82
C GLY A 156 1.29 14.22 -11.17
N LEU A 157 1.82 13.56 -10.14
CA LEU A 157 1.03 12.62 -9.33
C LEU A 157 -0.05 13.38 -8.57
N ASP A 158 -1.30 12.97 -8.75
CA ASP A 158 -2.49 13.44 -8.06
C ASP A 158 -2.96 12.36 -7.07
N LEU A 159 -2.87 12.66 -5.78
CA LEU A 159 -3.30 11.75 -4.70
C LEU A 159 -4.82 11.54 -4.67
N SER A 160 -5.59 12.41 -5.34
CA SER A 160 -7.03 12.29 -5.48
C SER A 160 -7.44 11.46 -6.70
N ALA A 161 -6.51 11.12 -7.59
CA ALA A 161 -6.78 10.32 -8.78
C ALA A 161 -7.34 8.94 -8.41
N ARG A 162 -8.41 8.56 -9.11
CA ARG A 162 -9.10 7.27 -8.93
C ARG A 162 -9.20 6.55 -10.27
N PRO A 163 -8.08 6.03 -10.80
CA PRO A 163 -8.14 5.19 -11.99
C PRO A 163 -9.08 4.02 -11.75
N GLU A 164 -9.91 3.70 -12.74
CA GLU A 164 -10.82 2.56 -12.67
C GLU A 164 -10.05 1.29 -12.31
N GLU A 165 -10.71 0.40 -11.58
CA GLU A 165 -10.16 -0.91 -11.20
C GLU A 165 -8.95 -0.88 -10.24
N VAL A 166 -8.53 0.30 -9.77
CA VAL A 166 -7.52 0.48 -8.71
C VAL A 166 -8.22 0.73 -7.36
N ALA A 167 -7.60 0.34 -6.25
CA ALA A 167 -8.10 0.68 -4.92
C ALA A 167 -7.80 2.17 -4.59
N SER A 168 -8.63 2.78 -3.75
CA SER A 168 -8.42 4.19 -3.36
C SER A 168 -7.09 4.39 -2.62
N PRO A 169 -6.31 5.45 -2.94
CA PRO A 169 -5.12 5.84 -2.17
C PRO A 169 -5.43 6.10 -0.70
N ALA A 170 -6.56 6.74 -0.38
CA ALA A 170 -6.98 7.00 0.99
C ALA A 170 -7.24 5.70 1.76
N LEU A 171 -7.77 4.67 1.11
CA LEU A 171 -7.96 3.37 1.75
C LEU A 171 -6.61 2.69 2.07
N ALA A 172 -5.61 2.84 1.20
CA ALA A 172 -4.25 2.37 1.45
C ALA A 172 -3.56 3.13 2.59
N LEU A 173 -3.82 4.43 2.72
CA LEU A 173 -3.39 5.23 3.87
C LEU A 173 -4.06 4.72 5.16
N ILE A 174 -5.39 4.59 5.16
CA ILE A 174 -6.19 4.08 6.29
C ILE A 174 -5.64 2.74 6.81
N ALA A 175 -5.33 1.83 5.89
CA ALA A 175 -4.78 0.51 6.20
C ALA A 175 -3.43 0.53 6.93
N ASN A 176 -2.67 1.62 6.82
CA ASN A 176 -1.33 1.79 7.39
C ASN A 176 -1.26 2.88 8.47
N LEU A 177 -2.39 3.43 8.89
CA LEU A 177 -2.47 4.39 10.01
C LEU A 177 -2.00 3.76 11.29
N GLY A 178 -1.12 4.45 12.04
CA GLY A 178 -0.58 3.97 13.31
C GLY A 178 0.52 2.92 13.18
N SER A 179 0.73 2.35 11.98
CA SER A 179 1.82 1.40 11.70
C SER A 179 2.94 2.02 10.87
N ARG A 180 2.59 2.64 9.73
CA ARG A 180 3.54 3.34 8.85
C ARG A 180 3.33 4.84 8.80
N TYR A 181 2.12 5.30 9.13
CA TYR A 181 1.75 6.71 9.09
C TYR A 181 1.28 7.21 10.44
N SER A 182 1.76 8.39 10.81
CA SER A 182 1.40 9.14 12.03
C SER A 182 0.29 10.16 11.75
N MET A 183 -0.20 10.83 12.81
CA MET A 183 -1.13 11.96 12.65
C MET A 183 -0.52 13.12 11.86
N GLU A 184 0.79 13.33 11.97
CA GLU A 184 1.49 14.39 11.23
C GLU A 184 1.45 14.10 9.73
N ASP A 185 1.71 12.84 9.35
CA ASP A 185 1.62 12.40 7.96
C ASP A 185 0.20 12.58 7.42
N LEU A 186 -0.82 12.34 8.23
CA LEU A 186 -2.23 12.47 7.83
C LEU A 186 -2.59 13.91 7.52
N ASN A 187 -2.17 14.83 8.39
CA ASN A 187 -2.35 16.25 8.17
C ASN A 187 -1.61 16.69 6.92
N TRP A 188 -0.40 16.17 6.68
CA TRP A 188 0.34 16.43 5.46
C TRP A 188 -0.43 15.96 4.22
N PHE A 189 -0.89 14.69 4.19
CA PHE A 189 -1.63 14.16 3.04
C PHE A 189 -2.91 14.93 2.77
N SER A 190 -3.66 15.29 3.82
CA SER A 190 -4.87 16.11 3.71
C SER A 190 -4.59 17.48 3.09
N GLN A 191 -3.49 18.14 3.48
CA GLN A 191 -3.07 19.43 2.93
C GLN A 191 -2.51 19.33 1.51
N ASN A 192 -2.09 18.13 1.09
CA ASN A 192 -1.42 17.86 -0.18
C ASN A 192 -2.30 17.06 -1.14
N GLY A 193 -3.62 17.29 -1.11
CA GLY A 193 -4.54 16.83 -2.14
C GLY A 193 -5.13 15.43 -1.95
N LEU A 194 -4.77 14.70 -0.88
CA LEU A 194 -5.51 13.49 -0.52
C LEU A 194 -6.79 13.89 0.22
N GLN A 195 -7.94 13.60 -0.38
CA GLN A 195 -9.22 13.76 0.30
C GLN A 195 -9.28 12.78 1.47
N LEU A 196 -9.71 13.24 2.65
CA LEU A 196 -9.95 12.41 3.84
C LEU A 196 -11.28 12.81 4.47
N GLY A 197 -12.13 11.83 4.76
CA GLY A 197 -13.39 11.99 5.49
C GLY A 197 -14.64 12.20 4.63
N SER A 198 -14.51 12.56 3.35
CA SER A 198 -15.64 12.74 2.44
C SER A 198 -15.75 11.64 1.39
N GLU A 199 -14.72 10.78 1.29
CA GLU A 199 -14.73 9.71 0.31
C GLU A 199 -15.66 8.57 0.72
N THR A 200 -16.11 7.88 -0.31
CA THR A 200 -16.82 6.63 -0.19
C THR A 200 -16.04 5.52 -0.90
N PHE A 201 -16.10 4.33 -0.32
CA PHE A 201 -15.31 3.17 -0.71
C PHE A 201 -16.27 2.04 -1.11
N PRO A 202 -16.41 1.72 -2.41
CA PRO A 202 -17.13 0.52 -2.81
C PRO A 202 -16.40 -0.72 -2.26
N LEU A 203 -17.14 -1.81 -2.04
CA LEU A 203 -16.60 -3.08 -1.54
C LEU A 203 -15.37 -3.55 -2.35
N SER A 204 -15.40 -3.35 -3.67
CA SER A 204 -14.30 -3.70 -4.57
C SER A 204 -12.97 -3.05 -4.20
N HIS A 205 -12.95 -1.89 -3.53
CA HIS A 205 -11.71 -1.27 -3.09
C HIS A 205 -11.04 -2.06 -1.97
N PHE A 206 -11.80 -2.58 -1.01
CA PHE A 206 -11.27 -3.41 0.08
C PHE A 206 -10.73 -4.73 -0.44
N THR A 207 -11.49 -5.40 -1.33
CA THR A 207 -11.05 -6.68 -1.92
C THR A 207 -9.81 -6.50 -2.79
N ARG A 208 -9.72 -5.42 -3.57
CA ARG A 208 -8.52 -5.10 -4.37
C ARG A 208 -7.33 -4.79 -3.48
N LEU A 209 -7.52 -3.98 -2.43
CA LEU A 209 -6.44 -3.59 -1.54
C LEU A 209 -5.84 -4.82 -0.84
N GLN A 210 -6.70 -5.68 -0.30
CA GLN A 210 -6.29 -6.93 0.34
C GLN A 210 -5.55 -7.87 -0.62
N ALA A 211 -6.05 -8.01 -1.83
CA ALA A 211 -5.61 -9.08 -2.71
C ALA A 211 -4.30 -8.78 -3.45
N TYR A 212 -3.80 -7.54 -3.42
CA TYR A 212 -2.57 -7.17 -4.13
C TYR A 212 -1.48 -6.60 -3.24
N TYR A 213 -1.81 -5.77 -2.26
CA TYR A 213 -0.78 -4.93 -1.66
C TYR A 213 0.06 -5.61 -0.58
N GLU A 214 -0.04 -6.94 -0.44
CA GLU A 214 0.53 -7.72 0.67
C GLU A 214 0.56 -6.88 1.96
N LEU A 215 -0.58 -6.24 2.25
CA LEU A 215 -0.89 -5.87 3.61
C LEU A 215 -0.79 -7.22 4.32
N ASP A 216 0.11 -7.39 5.29
CA ASP A 216 0.34 -8.64 6.05
C ASP A 216 -0.89 -9.09 6.86
N LEU A 217 -2.09 -8.86 6.36
CA LEU A 217 -3.37 -9.29 6.87
C LEU A 217 -3.36 -10.82 6.96
N GLU A 218 -2.93 -11.36 8.11
CA GLU A 218 -3.16 -12.77 8.47
C GLU A 218 -4.65 -13.12 8.33
N ASP A 219 -5.53 -12.13 8.50
CA ASP A 219 -6.96 -12.19 8.23
C ASP A 219 -7.40 -11.02 7.34
N ALA A 220 -8.14 -11.34 6.26
CA ALA A 220 -8.88 -10.41 5.41
C ALA A 220 -9.61 -9.32 6.20
N TYR A 221 -9.78 -8.12 5.61
CA TYR A 221 -10.79 -7.17 6.10
C TYR A 221 -12.09 -7.92 6.31
N LYS A 222 -12.62 -7.92 7.55
CA LYS A 222 -13.95 -8.46 7.78
C LYS A 222 -14.95 -7.46 7.20
N ILE A 223 -15.78 -7.93 6.28
CA ILE A 223 -16.82 -7.11 5.65
C ILE A 223 -18.11 -7.31 6.45
N PRO A 224 -18.79 -6.24 6.89
CA PRO A 224 -20.08 -6.38 7.56
C PRO A 224 -21.11 -7.07 6.63
N GLU A 225 -21.65 -8.21 7.05
CA GLU A 225 -22.59 -9.01 6.24
C GLU A 225 -23.83 -8.21 5.83
N ALA A 226 -24.32 -7.34 6.72
CA ALA A 226 -25.47 -6.46 6.49
C ALA A 226 -25.24 -5.41 5.38
N ARG A 227 -24.05 -5.39 4.75
CA ARG A 227 -23.58 -4.38 3.81
C ARG A 227 -22.98 -4.96 2.54
N LEU A 228 -23.19 -6.25 2.26
CA LEU A 228 -22.77 -6.86 1.00
C LEU A 228 -23.57 -6.29 -0.20
N ASP A 229 -24.72 -5.71 0.08
CA ASP A 229 -25.72 -5.15 -0.82
C ASP A 229 -25.50 -3.64 -1.07
N SER A 230 -24.51 -3.36 -1.94
CA SER A 230 -24.39 -2.20 -2.86
C SER A 230 -24.03 -0.79 -2.36
N GLN A 231 -24.24 -0.41 -1.10
CA GLN A 231 -23.90 0.95 -0.65
C GLN A 231 -22.40 1.07 -0.29
N PRO A 232 -21.67 2.06 -0.85
CA PRO A 232 -20.29 2.34 -0.45
C PRO A 232 -20.12 2.57 1.05
N PHE A 233 -18.97 2.16 1.58
CA PHE A 233 -18.55 2.45 2.95
C PHE A 233 -18.02 3.87 3.04
N ASN A 234 -18.27 4.57 4.15
CA ASN A 234 -17.66 5.87 4.39
C ASN A 234 -16.27 5.74 5.06
N PHE A 235 -15.65 6.87 5.36
CA PHE A 235 -14.33 6.91 5.99
C PHE A 235 -14.30 6.29 7.40
N LEU A 236 -15.32 6.53 8.23
CA LEU A 236 -15.44 5.92 9.57
C LEU A 236 -15.59 4.40 9.48
N ASP A 237 -16.39 3.92 8.52
CA ASP A 237 -16.55 2.50 8.25
C ASP A 237 -15.21 1.85 7.89
N ALA A 238 -14.44 2.50 7.00
CA ALA A 238 -13.12 2.01 6.60
C ALA A 238 -12.14 1.94 7.79
N LEU A 239 -12.16 2.92 8.69
CA LEU A 239 -11.37 2.90 9.93
C LEU A 239 -11.77 1.73 10.84
N SER A 240 -13.07 1.55 11.09
CA SER A 240 -13.60 0.45 11.91
C SER A 240 -13.31 -0.92 11.29
N MET A 241 -13.43 -1.07 9.98
CA MET A 241 -13.06 -2.29 9.28
C MET A 241 -11.55 -2.56 9.38
N THR A 242 -10.72 -1.52 9.38
CA THR A 242 -9.27 -1.65 9.54
C THR A 242 -8.87 -2.17 10.92
N LEU A 243 -9.62 -1.89 11.98
CA LEU A 243 -9.37 -2.49 13.31
C LEU A 243 -9.49 -4.03 13.31
N THR A 244 -10.17 -4.63 12.33
CA THR A 244 -10.27 -6.10 12.19
C THR A 244 -9.04 -6.74 11.55
N SER A 245 -8.17 -5.93 10.97
CA SER A 245 -6.89 -6.35 10.42
C SER A 245 -5.98 -6.95 11.49
N ARG A 246 -5.34 -8.08 11.16
CA ARG A 246 -4.34 -8.73 12.01
C ARG A 246 -2.93 -8.60 11.47
N ARG A 247 -2.63 -7.47 10.83
CA ARG A 247 -1.39 -7.28 10.08
C ARG A 247 -0.09 -7.52 10.87
N GLN A 248 -0.14 -7.19 12.15
CA GLN A 248 1.04 -6.97 12.96
C GLN A 248 1.12 -7.95 14.13
N ASP A 249 2.32 -8.16 14.64
CA ASP A 249 2.56 -8.84 15.91
C ASP A 249 1.87 -8.11 17.06
N GLY A 250 1.57 -8.81 18.16
CA GLY A 250 0.66 -8.33 19.21
C GLY A 250 0.93 -6.91 19.72
N HIS A 251 2.19 -6.51 19.92
CA HIS A 251 2.55 -5.18 20.42
C HIS A 251 2.36 -4.07 19.39
N GLU A 252 2.75 -4.30 18.14
CA GLU A 252 2.54 -3.36 17.03
C GLU A 252 1.05 -3.21 16.74
N ARG A 253 0.31 -4.32 16.75
CA ARG A 253 -1.15 -4.35 16.60
C ARG A 253 -1.84 -3.55 17.71
N SER A 254 -1.43 -3.75 18.96
CA SER A 254 -1.96 -2.99 20.09
C SER A 254 -1.73 -1.48 19.92
N ALA A 255 -0.51 -1.06 19.55
CA ALA A 255 -0.20 0.34 19.29
C ALA A 255 -1.02 0.93 18.13
N ASN A 256 -1.21 0.15 17.06
CA ASN A 256 -2.03 0.51 15.92
C ASN A 256 -3.52 0.68 16.29
N GLN A 257 -4.06 -0.28 17.04
CA GLN A 257 -5.43 -0.24 17.56
C GLN A 257 -5.61 0.98 18.48
N ASP A 258 -4.68 1.24 19.40
CA ASP A 258 -4.73 2.44 20.26
C ASP A 258 -4.83 3.73 19.43
N PHE A 259 -4.01 3.85 18.39
CA PHE A 259 -4.05 4.99 17.47
C PHE A 259 -5.39 5.10 16.75
N LEU A 260 -5.86 4.02 16.12
CA LEU A 260 -7.10 3.99 15.36
C LEU A 260 -8.32 4.27 16.25
N CYS A 261 -8.39 3.70 17.45
CA CYS A 261 -9.50 3.93 18.37
C CYS A 261 -9.60 5.40 18.81
N ARG A 262 -8.47 6.05 19.09
CA ARG A 262 -8.43 7.49 19.38
C ARG A 262 -8.92 8.31 18.19
N TYR A 263 -8.47 7.94 16.99
CA TYR A 263 -8.84 8.66 15.77
C TYR A 263 -10.31 8.47 15.41
N ILE A 264 -10.86 7.25 15.51
CA ILE A 264 -12.28 6.95 15.32
C ILE A 264 -13.13 7.78 16.30
N MET A 265 -12.75 7.84 17.58
CA MET A 265 -13.46 8.68 18.55
C MET A 265 -13.47 10.16 18.17
N PHE A 266 -12.38 10.66 17.56
CA PHE A 266 -12.29 12.03 17.07
C PHE A 266 -13.21 12.29 15.87
N VAL A 267 -13.30 11.34 14.92
CA VAL A 267 -14.07 11.52 13.68
C VAL A 267 -15.55 11.10 13.79
N ALA A 268 -15.93 10.26 14.77
CA ALA A 268 -17.27 9.68 14.88
C ALA A 268 -18.41 10.71 15.00
N GLY A 269 -18.11 11.91 15.51
CA GLY A 269 -19.10 13.00 15.59
C GLY A 269 -19.39 13.70 14.26
N GLN A 270 -18.59 13.46 13.22
CA GLN A 270 -18.65 14.18 11.95
C GLN A 270 -19.33 13.38 10.83
N MET A 271 -19.42 12.06 10.98
CA MET A 271 -19.99 11.19 9.98
C MET A 271 -20.76 10.04 10.65
N PRO A 272 -22.05 9.84 10.33
CA PRO A 272 -22.82 8.77 10.93
C PRO A 272 -22.27 7.41 10.47
N PRO A 273 -22.17 6.41 11.36
CA PRO A 273 -21.77 5.07 10.97
C PRO A 273 -22.84 4.48 10.05
N THR A 274 -22.42 3.68 9.08
CA THR A 274 -23.36 3.12 8.10
C THR A 274 -23.76 1.67 8.42
N PHE A 275 -23.17 1.09 9.46
CA PHE A 275 -23.56 -0.16 10.11
C PHE A 275 -23.27 -0.07 11.62
N ASP A 276 -23.71 -1.05 12.40
CA ASP A 276 -23.44 -1.08 13.84
C ASP A 276 -21.96 -1.45 14.12
N HIS A 277 -21.11 -0.43 14.27
CA HIS A 277 -19.66 -0.59 14.51
C HIS A 277 -19.38 -1.33 15.82
N PHE A 278 -20.21 -1.14 16.85
CA PHE A 278 -20.06 -1.77 18.17
C PHE A 278 -20.11 -3.30 18.06
N SER A 279 -21.22 -3.82 17.54
CA SER A 279 -21.45 -5.26 17.38
C SER A 279 -20.47 -5.88 16.39
N PHE A 280 -20.12 -5.16 15.32
CA PHE A 280 -19.14 -5.60 14.34
C PHE A 280 -17.73 -5.74 14.95
N LEU A 281 -17.23 -4.71 15.63
CA LEU A 281 -15.90 -4.73 16.23
C LEU A 281 -15.81 -5.77 17.34
N LEU A 282 -16.82 -5.84 18.21
CA LEU A 282 -16.86 -6.89 19.21
C LEU A 282 -16.89 -8.27 18.57
N ARG A 283 -17.61 -8.54 17.49
CA ARG A 283 -17.57 -9.91 16.91
C ARG A 283 -16.23 -10.26 16.28
N ASN A 284 -15.52 -9.28 15.72
CA ASN A 284 -14.40 -9.54 14.81
C ASN A 284 -13.01 -9.27 15.41
N VAL A 285 -12.91 -8.49 16.48
CA VAL A 285 -11.63 -8.17 17.14
C VAL A 285 -11.55 -8.93 18.46
N GLN A 286 -10.74 -9.99 18.50
CA GLN A 286 -10.62 -10.87 19.68
C GLN A 286 -9.88 -10.19 20.84
N GLU A 287 -9.06 -9.19 20.54
CA GLU A 287 -8.41 -8.36 21.53
C GLU A 287 -9.47 -7.55 22.32
N PHE A 288 -10.59 -7.18 21.70
CA PHE A 288 -11.67 -6.39 22.29
C PHE A 288 -12.64 -7.27 23.08
N ARG A 289 -12.12 -7.89 24.14
CA ARG A 289 -12.84 -8.80 25.04
C ARG A 289 -12.65 -8.35 26.48
N GLY A 290 -13.67 -8.57 27.30
CA GLY A 290 -13.64 -8.20 28.72
C GLY A 290 -12.46 -8.82 29.47
N ALA A 291 -12.05 -10.03 29.11
CA ALA A 291 -10.90 -10.73 29.70
C ALA A 291 -9.53 -10.05 29.41
N ASN A 292 -9.46 -9.18 28.39
CA ASN A 292 -8.23 -8.48 28.02
C ASN A 292 -8.14 -7.08 28.63
N ILE A 293 -9.19 -6.58 29.30
CA ILE A 293 -9.18 -5.26 29.92
C ILE A 293 -8.16 -5.23 31.06
N GLY A 294 -7.20 -4.31 30.98
CA GLY A 294 -6.08 -4.20 31.93
C GLY A 294 -5.05 -5.31 31.83
N ARG A 295 -5.21 -6.27 30.92
CA ARG A 295 -4.20 -7.31 30.65
C ARG A 295 -3.04 -6.70 29.88
N THR A 296 -1.83 -6.98 30.35
CA THR A 296 -0.60 -6.62 29.64
C THR A 296 0.16 -7.85 29.18
N GLU A 297 0.85 -7.73 28.06
CA GLU A 297 1.74 -8.76 27.51
C GLU A 297 3.14 -8.22 27.31
N LYS A 298 4.12 -9.14 27.33
CA LYS A 298 5.53 -8.83 27.21
C LYS A 298 5.95 -8.93 25.75
N ALA A 299 6.59 -7.88 25.23
CA ALA A 299 7.27 -7.89 23.95
C ALA A 299 8.78 -7.65 24.13
N SER A 300 9.54 -8.02 23.10
CA SER A 300 10.96 -7.69 23.01
C SER A 300 11.32 -7.18 21.63
N SER A 301 12.06 -6.08 21.59
CA SER A 301 12.61 -5.50 20.37
C SER A 301 14.11 -5.25 20.55
N ARG A 302 14.88 -5.37 19.45
CA ARG A 302 16.31 -5.00 19.45
C ARG A 302 16.54 -3.54 19.83
N ARG A 303 15.59 -2.65 19.52
CA ARG A 303 15.70 -1.21 19.74
C ARG A 303 15.31 -0.78 21.16
N TYR A 304 14.33 -1.45 21.75
CA TYR A 304 13.71 -1.04 23.02
C TYR A 304 13.92 -2.02 24.18
N GLY A 305 14.60 -3.15 23.93
CA GLY A 305 14.73 -4.21 24.91
C GLY A 305 13.40 -4.90 25.18
N THR A 306 13.20 -5.32 26.43
CA THR A 306 11.93 -5.89 26.90
C THR A 306 10.99 -4.78 27.35
N PHE A 307 9.73 -4.83 26.92
CA PHE A 307 8.68 -3.89 27.33
C PHE A 307 7.33 -4.61 27.44
N TYR A 308 6.33 -3.93 28.00
CA TYR A 308 4.97 -4.43 28.16
C TYR A 308 3.99 -3.53 27.41
N TYR A 309 2.93 -4.12 26.87
CA TYR A 309 1.85 -3.41 26.17
C TYR A 309 0.49 -3.93 26.63
N GLU A 310 -0.55 -3.09 26.52
CA GLU A 310 -1.93 -3.48 26.82
C GLU A 310 -2.50 -4.30 25.66
N VAL A 311 -3.09 -5.46 25.94
CA VAL A 311 -3.72 -6.29 24.89
C VAL A 311 -4.98 -5.60 24.35
N PHE A 312 -5.74 -4.95 25.23
CA PHE A 312 -6.89 -4.14 24.89
C PHE A 312 -6.64 -2.69 25.35
N PRO A 313 -6.12 -1.82 24.46
CA PRO A 313 -5.75 -0.45 24.82
C PRO A 313 -6.90 0.34 25.43
N GLN A 314 -6.60 1.16 26.44
CA GLN A 314 -7.64 1.92 27.15
C GLN A 314 -8.46 2.88 26.26
N SER A 315 -7.86 3.40 25.18
CA SER A 315 -8.60 4.20 24.19
C SER A 315 -9.67 3.38 23.46
N CYS A 316 -9.37 2.12 23.12
CA CYS A 316 -10.31 1.19 22.51
C CYS A 316 -11.38 0.75 23.49
N VAL A 317 -11.04 0.50 24.76
CA VAL A 317 -12.03 0.23 25.82
C VAL A 317 -13.03 1.39 25.92
N SER A 318 -12.53 2.62 25.92
CA SER A 318 -13.35 3.84 25.99
C SER A 318 -14.23 4.01 24.74
N MET A 319 -13.66 3.77 23.56
CA MET A 319 -14.39 3.83 22.30
C MET A 319 -15.52 2.81 22.23
N ILE A 320 -15.23 1.53 22.51
CA ILE A 320 -16.24 0.48 22.52
C ILE A 320 -17.30 0.76 23.57
N GLY A 321 -16.92 1.28 24.75
CA GLY A 321 -17.86 1.71 25.77
C GLY A 321 -18.81 2.81 25.28
N ALA A 322 -18.29 3.83 24.59
CA ALA A 322 -19.10 4.90 24.01
C ALA A 322 -20.06 4.37 22.93
N MET A 323 -19.58 3.50 22.03
CA MET A 323 -20.40 2.90 20.99
C MET A 323 -21.46 1.94 21.55
N ALA A 324 -21.13 1.20 22.61
CA ALA A 324 -22.05 0.30 23.30
C ALA A 324 -23.28 1.05 23.83
N LEU A 325 -23.05 2.20 24.47
CA LEU A 325 -24.11 2.99 25.10
C LEU A 325 -25.04 3.67 24.08
N SER A 326 -24.59 3.86 22.83
CA SER A 326 -25.41 4.41 21.75
C SER A 326 -26.00 3.35 20.81
N SER A 327 -25.58 2.09 20.94
CA SER A 327 -26.00 0.99 20.06
C SER A 327 -27.30 0.33 20.54
N SER A 328 -28.22 0.09 19.60
CA SER A 328 -29.41 -0.74 19.85
C SER A 328 -29.09 -2.22 20.05
N GLU A 329 -27.87 -2.65 19.72
CA GLU A 329 -27.44 -4.05 19.76
C GLU A 329 -26.86 -4.48 21.12
N LEU A 330 -26.71 -3.55 22.08
CA LEU A 330 -26.07 -3.82 23.38
C LEU A 330 -26.66 -5.05 24.10
N ASP A 331 -27.98 -5.11 24.24
CA ASP A 331 -28.64 -6.21 24.94
C ASP A 331 -28.50 -7.55 24.22
N ARG A 332 -28.53 -7.52 22.87
CA ARG A 332 -28.29 -8.71 22.07
C ARG A 332 -26.85 -9.18 22.20
N MET A 333 -25.88 -8.27 22.21
CA MET A 333 -24.46 -8.60 22.36
C MET A 333 -24.13 -9.15 23.76
N ILE A 334 -24.74 -8.62 24.83
CA ILE A 334 -24.64 -9.20 26.18
C ILE A 334 -25.12 -10.65 26.17
N SER A 335 -26.30 -10.89 25.60
CA SER A 335 -26.90 -12.23 25.53
C SER A 335 -26.08 -13.20 24.69
N LEU A 336 -25.52 -12.72 23.58
CA LEU A 336 -24.64 -13.50 22.70
C LEU A 336 -23.40 -14.00 23.45
N PHE A 337 -22.63 -13.09 24.07
CA PHE A 337 -21.40 -13.48 24.76
C PHE A 337 -21.66 -14.37 25.98
N ALA A 338 -22.77 -14.17 26.68
CA ALA A 338 -23.19 -15.09 27.74
C ALA A 338 -23.48 -16.50 27.21
N ALA A 339 -24.15 -16.62 26.06
CA ALA A 339 -24.41 -17.90 25.41
C ALA A 339 -23.13 -18.57 24.87
N GLU A 340 -22.16 -17.77 24.40
CA GLU A 340 -20.83 -18.22 23.98
C GLU A 340 -19.87 -18.50 25.15
N GLN A 341 -20.34 -18.38 26.41
CA GLN A 341 -19.57 -18.57 27.64
C GLN A 341 -18.43 -17.55 27.85
N ASP A 342 -18.41 -16.44 27.12
CA ASP A 342 -17.53 -15.31 27.39
C ASP A 342 -18.15 -14.39 28.45
N MET A 343 -18.16 -14.91 29.68
CA MET A 343 -18.75 -14.22 30.84
C MET A 343 -18.02 -12.91 31.17
N SER A 344 -16.72 -12.82 30.89
CA SER A 344 -15.95 -11.59 31.14
C SER A 344 -16.42 -10.45 30.24
N THR A 345 -16.62 -10.70 28.94
CA THR A 345 -17.15 -9.68 28.03
C THR A 345 -18.60 -9.36 28.35
N ALA A 346 -19.45 -10.37 28.59
CA ALA A 346 -20.86 -10.14 28.93
C ALA A 346 -21.00 -9.28 30.21
N GLN A 347 -20.25 -9.58 31.27
CA GLN A 347 -20.29 -8.82 32.51
C GLN A 347 -19.79 -7.38 32.33
N TRP A 348 -18.72 -7.18 31.54
CA TRP A 348 -18.23 -5.84 31.24
C TRP A 348 -19.30 -4.98 30.54
N LEU A 349 -19.99 -5.53 29.54
CA LEU A 349 -21.09 -4.85 28.85
C LEU A 349 -22.28 -4.55 29.77
N VAL A 350 -22.63 -5.47 30.66
CA VAL A 350 -23.65 -5.22 31.72
C VAL A 350 -23.23 -4.05 32.62
N ASN A 351 -21.97 -4.02 33.05
CA ASN A 351 -21.47 -2.94 33.90
C ASN A 351 -21.50 -1.58 33.20
N LEU A 352 -21.17 -1.52 31.90
CA LEU A 352 -21.31 -0.30 31.10
C LEU A 352 -22.76 0.19 31.09
N LYS A 353 -23.72 -0.72 30.80
CA LYS A 353 -25.15 -0.41 30.79
C LYS A 353 -25.62 0.13 32.14
N GLN A 354 -25.24 -0.54 33.24
CA GLN A 354 -25.63 -0.15 34.60
C GLN A 354 -25.01 1.18 35.03
N GLY A 355 -23.72 1.41 34.72
CA GLY A 355 -23.03 2.67 35.04
C GLY A 355 -23.67 3.87 34.35
N ALA A 356 -24.11 3.73 33.10
CA ALA A 356 -24.82 4.79 32.39
C ALA A 356 -26.16 5.14 33.06
N LEU A 357 -26.94 4.13 33.46
CA LEU A 357 -28.21 4.32 34.17
C LEU A 357 -28.02 5.06 35.50
N GLN A 358 -27.00 4.72 36.27
CA GLN A 358 -26.70 5.40 37.54
C GLN A 358 -26.28 6.86 37.35
N SER A 359 -25.50 7.17 36.30
CA SER A 359 -25.09 8.55 35.99
C SER A 359 -26.25 9.45 35.56
N ASN A 360 -27.28 8.88 34.91
CA ASN A 360 -28.49 9.59 34.51
C ASN A 360 -29.45 9.84 35.68
N VAL A 361 -29.43 8.98 36.71
CA VAL A 361 -30.20 9.19 37.94
C VAL A 361 -29.59 10.28 38.83
N GLN A 362 -28.28 10.53 38.73
CA GLN A 362 -27.60 11.60 39.49
C GLN A 362 -27.65 12.97 38.82
N LYS A 363 -28.02 13.05 37.53
CA LYS A 363 -28.12 14.29 36.75
C LYS A 363 -29.56 14.82 36.61
N ASN A 364 -30.53 14.04 37.07
CA ASN A 364 -31.93 14.44 37.26
C ASN A 364 -32.20 14.61 38.75
#